data_AF-A0A7S1ACD6-F1
#
_entry.id   AF-A0A7S1ACD6-F1
#
_cell.length_a   1.000
_cell.length_b   1.000
_cell.length_c   1.000
_cell.angle_alpha   90.00
_cell.angle_beta   90.00
_cell.angle_gamma   90.00
#
_symmetry.space_group_name_H-M   'P 1'
#
loop_
_entity.id
_entity.type
_entity.pdbx_description
1 polymer ?
#
loop_
_entity_poly.entity_id
_entity_poly.type
_entity_poly.pdbx_seq_one_letter_code
_entity_poly.pdbx_strand_id
1 'polypeptide(L)'
;STGRGDASCGITHGILHRLLKLVQRNQWSTPSKEIYLRWNVFCDVSGPPPQDGARPTRDPKLLSRELIRRFLVEELPATFWVFLLKKIQAESRDSGLAEMWTDFCDRHAPRLPGDSSRAVRDPRHLEPDFLLSFIATALEGDDQSGGNLATIIDAYAFDFSNPGPARKGDKFVKEEYRDIGF
;
A
#
# COMPACT_ATOMS: atom_id res chain seq x y z
N SER A 1 -8.80 -10.88 -23.58
CA SER A 1 -9.69 -10.53 -22.45
C SER A 1 -9.11 -11.07 -21.16
N THR A 2 -8.27 -10.28 -20.50
CA THR A 2 -7.63 -10.63 -19.23
C THR A 2 -8.52 -10.11 -18.10
N GLY A 3 -9.18 -11.03 -17.40
CA GLY A 3 -9.91 -10.70 -16.19
C GLY A 3 -8.93 -10.15 -15.16
N ARG A 4 -8.97 -8.83 -14.91
CA ARG A 4 -8.49 -8.28 -13.64
C ARG A 4 -9.35 -8.93 -12.57
N GLY A 5 -8.78 -9.87 -11.82
CA GLY A 5 -9.40 -10.34 -10.59
C GLY A 5 -9.63 -9.11 -9.72
N ASP A 6 -10.89 -8.81 -9.44
CA ASP A 6 -11.31 -7.66 -8.63
C ASP A 6 -11.06 -7.98 -7.15
N ALA A 7 -9.77 -8.14 -6.79
CA ALA A 7 -9.31 -8.33 -5.41
C ALA A 7 -9.54 -7.06 -4.55
N SER A 8 -9.98 -5.96 -5.18
CA SER A 8 -10.37 -4.70 -4.56
C SER A 8 -11.78 -4.72 -3.94
N CYS A 9 -12.61 -5.74 -4.24
CA CYS A 9 -13.98 -5.83 -3.77
C CYS A 9 -14.05 -6.30 -2.30
N GLY A 10 -13.73 -5.40 -1.36
CA GLY A 10 -13.90 -5.70 0.07
C GLY A 10 -13.25 -4.71 1.04
N ILE A 11 -12.26 -3.93 0.60
CA ILE A 11 -11.55 -3.03 1.50
C ILE A 11 -12.47 -1.87 1.93
N THR A 12 -12.60 -1.65 3.24
CA THR A 12 -13.39 -0.54 3.80
C THR A 12 -12.63 0.79 3.75
N HIS A 13 -13.35 1.91 3.82
CA HIS A 13 -12.70 3.22 3.97
C HIS A 13 -11.87 3.30 5.25
N GLY A 14 -12.42 2.80 6.36
CA GLY A 14 -11.78 2.84 7.68
C GLY A 14 -10.41 2.16 7.70
N ILE A 15 -10.29 0.98 7.08
CA ILE A 15 -9.03 0.24 7.06
C ILE A 15 -7.98 0.88 6.14
N LEU A 16 -8.38 1.44 5.00
CA LEU A 16 -7.45 2.19 4.12
C LEU A 16 -6.96 3.47 4.79
N HIS A 17 -7.86 4.20 5.44
CA HIS A 17 -7.49 5.37 6.24
C HIS A 17 -6.49 4.97 7.34
N ARG A 18 -6.75 3.89 8.08
CA ARG A 18 -5.86 3.39 9.12
C ARG A 18 -4.49 3.00 8.57
N LEU A 19 -4.45 2.23 7.49
CA LEU A 19 -3.20 1.83 6.84
C LEU A 19 -2.40 3.06 6.38
N LEU A 20 -3.07 4.04 5.75
CA LEU A 20 -2.44 5.30 5.35
C LEU A 20 -1.82 6.01 6.57
N LYS A 21 -2.52 6.09 7.70
CA LYS A 21 -1.98 6.70 8.92
C LYS A 21 -0.76 5.95 9.46
N LEU A 22 -0.76 4.62 9.44
CA LEU A 22 0.37 3.80 9.86
C LEU A 22 1.60 4.06 8.97
N VAL A 23 1.44 4.03 7.64
CA VAL A 23 2.57 4.28 6.74
C VAL A 23 3.04 5.73 6.78
N GLN A 24 2.16 6.71 7.03
CA GLN A 24 2.55 8.11 7.22
C GLN A 24 3.34 8.37 8.51
N ARG A 25 3.09 7.59 9.57
CA ARG A 25 3.79 7.70 10.86
C ARG A 25 5.20 7.14 10.83
N ASN A 26 5.52 6.36 9.80
CA ASN A 26 6.80 5.72 9.61
C ASN A 26 7.95 6.75 9.67
N GLN A 27 8.70 6.74 10.77
CA GLN A 27 9.81 7.68 11.02
C GLN A 27 11.13 7.19 10.41
N TRP A 28 11.19 5.93 10.00
CA TRP A 28 12.42 5.24 9.57
C TRP A 28 12.59 5.23 8.04
N SER A 29 11.67 5.85 7.31
CA SER A 29 11.79 6.01 5.86
C SER A 29 12.78 7.12 5.51
N THR A 30 13.48 6.95 4.39
CA THR A 30 14.46 7.92 3.87
C THR A 30 14.00 8.45 2.51
N PRO A 31 13.79 9.76 2.33
CA PRO A 31 13.88 10.81 3.35
C PRO A 31 12.74 10.71 4.38
N SER A 32 12.92 11.34 5.54
CA SER A 32 11.92 11.32 6.61
C SER A 32 10.61 11.95 6.16
N LYS A 33 9.46 11.40 6.57
CA LYS A 33 8.11 11.90 6.24
C LYS A 33 7.78 11.90 4.74
N GLU A 34 8.51 11.18 3.91
CA GLU A 34 8.30 11.14 2.45
C GLU A 34 6.85 10.80 2.08
N ILE A 35 6.26 9.77 2.71
CA ILE A 35 4.87 9.36 2.42
C ILE A 35 3.87 10.46 2.78
N TYR A 36 4.11 11.18 3.88
CA TYR A 36 3.28 12.31 4.28
C TYR A 36 3.38 13.48 3.28
N LEU A 37 4.58 13.78 2.78
CA LEU A 37 4.79 14.82 1.77
C LEU A 37 4.12 14.45 0.44
N ARG A 38 4.31 13.22 -0.04
CA ARG A 38 3.64 12.69 -1.23
C ARG A 38 2.13 12.77 -1.12
N TRP A 39 1.57 12.42 0.05
CA TRP A 39 0.14 12.52 0.30
C TRP A 39 -0.38 13.95 0.16
N ASN A 40 0.32 14.93 0.72
CA ASN A 40 -0.10 16.33 0.62
C ASN A 40 -0.11 16.81 -0.83
N VAL A 41 0.95 16.55 -1.59
CA VAL A 41 1.05 16.93 -3.00
C VAL A 41 -0.03 16.22 -3.83
N PHE A 42 -0.22 14.92 -3.61
CA PHE A 42 -1.28 14.17 -4.27
C PHE A 42 -2.68 14.75 -3.99
N CYS A 43 -2.96 15.14 -2.74
CA CYS A 43 -4.24 15.78 -2.40
C CYS A 43 -4.41 17.15 -3.05
N ASP A 44 -3.32 17.93 -3.19
CA ASP A 44 -3.37 19.24 -3.83
C ASP A 44 -3.69 19.12 -5.35
N VAL A 45 -3.26 18.03 -5.99
CA VAL A 45 -3.47 17.79 -7.43
C VAL A 45 -4.75 17.00 -7.73
N SER A 46 -5.02 15.96 -6.94
CA SER A 46 -6.07 14.96 -7.22
C SER A 46 -7.26 15.05 -6.27
N GLY A 47 -7.19 15.90 -5.24
CA GLY A 47 -8.26 16.09 -4.27
C GLY A 47 -9.50 16.75 -4.88
N PRO A 48 -10.66 16.65 -4.21
CA PRO A 48 -11.85 17.37 -4.63
C PRO A 48 -11.58 18.88 -4.61
N PRO A 49 -12.14 19.65 -5.56
CA PRO A 49 -11.93 21.09 -5.61
C PRO A 49 -12.43 21.72 -4.31
N PRO A 50 -11.69 22.68 -3.74
CA PRO A 50 -12.12 23.35 -2.53
C PRO A 50 -13.40 24.13 -2.77
N GLN A 51 -14.31 24.10 -1.80
CA GLN A 51 -15.46 25.00 -1.79
C GLN A 51 -14.97 26.42 -1.45
N ASP A 52 -15.45 27.41 -2.19
CA ASP A 52 -15.30 28.85 -1.90
C ASP A 52 -13.85 29.33 -1.69
N GLY A 53 -12.90 28.81 -2.49
CA GLY A 53 -11.50 29.24 -2.42
C GLY A 53 -10.75 28.76 -1.16
N ALA A 54 -11.31 27.80 -0.44
CA ALA A 54 -10.62 27.12 0.66
C ALA A 54 -9.36 26.38 0.17
N ARG A 55 -8.51 25.94 1.11
CA ARG A 55 -7.38 25.06 0.77
C ARG A 55 -7.89 23.65 0.43
N PRO A 56 -7.22 22.90 -0.46
CA PRO A 56 -7.54 21.48 -0.68
C PRO A 56 -7.55 20.70 0.64
N THR A 57 -8.57 19.85 0.83
CA THR A 57 -8.63 18.99 2.02
C THR A 57 -7.58 17.88 1.90
N ARG A 58 -6.78 17.74 2.95
CA ARG A 58 -5.73 16.70 3.06
C ARG A 58 -6.05 15.69 4.17
N ASP A 59 -7.20 15.83 4.83
CA ASP A 59 -7.63 14.91 5.88
C ASP A 59 -8.21 13.64 5.26
N PRO A 60 -7.55 12.47 5.37
CA PRO A 60 -8.04 11.23 4.79
C PRO A 60 -9.41 10.79 5.34
N LYS A 61 -9.84 11.27 6.52
CA LYS A 61 -11.20 11.01 7.03
C LYS A 61 -12.29 11.63 6.16
N LEU A 62 -11.97 12.74 5.48
CA LEU A 62 -12.91 13.51 4.66
C LEU A 62 -12.80 13.17 3.17
N LEU A 63 -11.83 12.33 2.80
CA LEU A 63 -11.56 11.94 1.42
C LEU A 63 -12.16 10.56 1.10
N SER A 64 -12.47 10.34 -0.17
CA SER A 64 -13.12 9.09 -0.60
C SER A 64 -12.18 7.89 -0.47
N ARG A 65 -12.79 6.71 -0.31
CA ARG A 65 -12.07 5.43 -0.28
C ARG A 65 -11.16 5.26 -1.50
N GLU A 66 -11.70 5.59 -2.68
CA GLU A 66 -10.97 5.41 -3.93
C GLU A 66 -9.77 6.35 -4.04
N LEU A 67 -9.88 7.59 -3.53
CA LEU A 67 -8.76 8.53 -3.56
C LEU A 67 -7.59 8.04 -2.68
N ILE A 68 -7.90 7.48 -1.50
CA ILE A 68 -6.87 6.87 -0.63
C ILE A 68 -6.23 5.66 -1.31
N ARG A 69 -7.04 4.78 -1.91
CA ARG A 69 -6.53 3.60 -2.65
C ARG A 69 -5.60 4.03 -3.78
N ARG A 70 -6.03 4.99 -4.60
CA ARG A 70 -5.23 5.52 -5.71
C ARG A 70 -3.90 6.07 -5.22
N PHE A 71 -3.88 6.87 -4.16
CA PHE A 71 -2.62 7.31 -3.57
C PHE A 71 -1.70 6.14 -3.19
N LEU A 72 -2.23 5.17 -2.43
CA LEU A 72 -1.44 4.03 -1.95
C LEU A 72 -0.89 3.15 -3.09
N VAL A 73 -1.59 3.07 -4.22
CA VAL A 73 -1.21 2.24 -5.38
C VAL A 73 -0.37 3.01 -6.41
N GLU A 74 -0.69 4.27 -6.68
CA GLU A 74 -0.09 5.08 -7.76
C GLU A 74 1.15 5.86 -7.27
N GLU A 75 1.14 6.37 -6.03
CA GLU A 75 2.23 7.25 -5.53
C GLU A 75 3.31 6.51 -4.73
N LEU A 76 3.02 5.30 -4.25
CA LEU A 76 4.01 4.45 -3.56
C LEU A 76 4.56 3.39 -4.52
N PRO A 77 5.89 3.16 -4.54
CA PRO A 77 6.48 2.18 -5.44
C PRO A 77 5.96 0.77 -5.17
N ALA A 78 5.84 -0.05 -6.22
CA ALA A 78 5.51 -1.46 -6.05
C ALA A 78 6.48 -2.18 -5.08
N THR A 79 7.77 -1.82 -5.11
CA THR A 79 8.79 -2.37 -4.21
C THR A 79 8.53 -2.05 -2.74
N PHE A 80 7.91 -0.91 -2.42
CA PHE A 80 7.50 -0.57 -1.05
C PHE A 80 6.57 -1.65 -0.49
N TRP A 81 5.53 -2.01 -1.23
CA TRP A 81 4.55 -3.03 -0.84
C TRP A 81 5.14 -4.43 -0.77
N VAL A 82 6.02 -4.78 -1.73
CA VAL A 82 6.73 -6.06 -1.73
C VAL A 82 7.60 -6.22 -0.50
N PHE A 83 8.39 -5.20 -0.15
CA PHE A 83 9.28 -5.25 1.00
C PHE A 83 8.51 -5.18 2.32
N LEU A 84 7.43 -4.40 2.39
CA LEU A 84 6.53 -4.40 3.54
C LEU A 84 5.95 -5.79 3.78
N LEU A 85 5.39 -6.43 2.76
CA LEU A 85 4.83 -7.78 2.88
C LEU A 85 5.90 -8.81 3.30
N LYS A 86 7.11 -8.70 2.78
CA LYS A 86 8.23 -9.57 3.20
C LYS A 86 8.62 -9.36 4.66
N LYS A 87 8.68 -8.11 5.13
CA LYS A 87 8.93 -7.80 6.56
C LYS A 87 7.83 -8.40 7.44
N ILE A 88 6.58 -8.18 7.04
CA ILE A 88 5.40 -8.75 7.68
C ILE A 88 5.52 -10.27 7.79
N GLN A 89 5.83 -10.98 6.69
CA GLN A 89 6.03 -12.43 6.68
C GLN A 89 7.20 -12.88 7.56
N ALA A 90 8.28 -12.10 7.62
CA ALA A 90 9.46 -12.43 8.42
C ALA A 90 9.21 -12.27 9.93
N GLU A 91 8.43 -11.26 10.34
CA GLU A 91 8.17 -10.93 11.75
C GLU A 91 6.89 -11.59 12.30
N SER A 92 6.07 -12.19 11.44
CA SER A 92 4.78 -12.81 11.80
C SER A 92 4.80 -14.34 11.65
N ARG A 93 5.95 -14.98 11.83
CA ARG A 93 6.13 -16.43 11.60
C ARG A 93 5.18 -17.29 12.43
N ASP A 94 4.88 -16.85 13.65
CA ASP A 94 4.04 -17.61 14.60
C ASP A 94 2.57 -17.17 14.60
N SER A 95 2.19 -16.20 13.76
CA SER A 95 0.84 -15.60 13.80
C SER A 95 -0.12 -16.14 12.74
N GLY A 96 0.23 -17.21 12.02
CA GLY A 96 -0.59 -17.79 10.96
C GLY A 96 -0.65 -16.96 9.66
N LEU A 97 0.16 -15.90 9.56
CA LEU A 97 0.05 -14.93 8.46
C LEU A 97 0.61 -15.47 7.14
N ALA A 98 1.54 -16.43 7.21
CA ALA A 98 2.06 -17.13 6.04
C ALA A 98 1.00 -18.03 5.40
N GLU A 99 0.21 -18.71 6.23
CA GLU A 99 -0.96 -19.49 5.83
C GLU A 99 -2.03 -18.56 5.25
N MET A 100 -2.34 -17.44 5.91
CA MET A 100 -3.27 -16.44 5.38
C MET A 100 -2.84 -15.91 4.01
N TRP A 101 -1.56 -15.61 3.80
CA TRP A 101 -1.04 -15.19 2.51
C TRP A 101 -1.23 -16.25 1.44
N THR A 102 -0.92 -17.50 1.79
CA THR A 102 -1.10 -18.65 0.90
C THR A 102 -2.55 -18.82 0.49
N ASP A 103 -3.48 -18.82 1.45
CA ASP A 103 -4.91 -18.96 1.21
C ASP A 103 -5.49 -17.78 0.43
N PHE A 104 -4.97 -16.57 0.67
CA PHE A 104 -5.38 -15.38 -0.07
C PHE A 104 -4.93 -15.48 -1.54
N CYS A 105 -3.67 -15.86 -1.79
CA CYS A 105 -3.17 -16.07 -3.14
C CYS A 105 -3.91 -17.18 -3.88
N ASP A 106 -4.18 -18.32 -3.24
CA ASP A 106 -4.85 -19.45 -3.90
C ASP A 106 -6.29 -19.12 -4.36
N ARG A 107 -6.94 -18.20 -3.65
CA ARG A 107 -8.28 -17.69 -3.95
C ARG A 107 -8.29 -16.56 -4.98
N HIS A 108 -7.33 -15.64 -4.90
CA HIS A 108 -7.46 -14.35 -5.59
C HIS A 108 -6.34 -14.06 -6.60
N ALA A 109 -5.15 -14.67 -6.47
CA ALA A 109 -4.03 -14.35 -7.33
C ALA A 109 -4.19 -14.97 -8.73
N PRO A 110 -3.54 -14.39 -9.76
CA PRO A 110 -3.43 -15.00 -11.06
C PRO A 110 -2.82 -16.41 -10.98
N ARG A 111 -3.21 -17.28 -11.90
CA ARG A 111 -2.61 -18.62 -12.03
C ARG A 111 -1.23 -18.54 -12.69
N LEU A 112 -0.36 -19.48 -12.36
CA LEU A 112 0.97 -19.55 -12.97
C LEU A 112 0.87 -19.88 -14.46
N PRO A 113 1.68 -19.24 -15.32
CA PRO A 113 1.77 -19.61 -16.73
C PRO A 113 2.21 -21.08 -16.85
N GLY A 114 1.41 -21.89 -17.54
CA GLY A 114 1.69 -23.32 -17.75
C GLY A 114 1.22 -24.25 -16.62
N ASP A 115 0.71 -23.72 -15.51
CA ASP A 115 0.13 -24.52 -14.42
C ASP A 115 -1.10 -23.80 -13.83
N SER A 116 -2.27 -24.13 -14.36
CA SER A 116 -3.54 -23.54 -13.91
C SER A 116 -3.94 -23.95 -12.50
N SER A 117 -3.31 -24.99 -11.92
CA SER A 117 -3.60 -25.46 -10.57
C SER A 117 -2.92 -24.61 -9.49
N ARG A 118 -1.85 -23.89 -9.82
CA ARG A 118 -1.04 -23.13 -8.87
C ARG A 118 -1.22 -21.63 -9.04
N ALA A 119 -1.44 -20.93 -7.94
CA ALA A 119 -1.49 -19.47 -7.91
C ALA A 119 -0.10 -18.84 -7.82
N VAL A 120 0.06 -17.63 -8.35
CA VAL A 120 1.25 -16.80 -8.13
C VAL A 120 1.27 -16.34 -6.66
N ARG A 121 2.31 -16.75 -5.91
CA ARG A 121 2.47 -16.38 -4.50
C ARG A 121 3.66 -15.46 -4.21
N ASP A 122 4.51 -15.23 -5.19
CA ASP A 122 5.64 -14.31 -5.03
C ASP A 122 5.15 -12.86 -5.16
N PRO A 123 5.27 -12.03 -4.11
CA PRO A 123 4.81 -10.63 -4.15
C PRO A 123 5.43 -9.83 -5.31
N ARG A 124 6.64 -10.18 -5.75
CA ARG A 124 7.34 -9.54 -6.87
C ARG A 124 6.70 -9.79 -8.22
N HIS A 125 5.67 -10.64 -8.31
CA HIS A 125 4.89 -10.89 -9.52
C HIS A 125 3.41 -10.50 -9.39
N LEU A 126 3.02 -9.83 -8.30
CA LEU A 126 1.65 -9.38 -8.04
C LEU A 126 1.51 -7.86 -8.12
N GLU A 127 0.36 -7.36 -8.57
CA GLU A 127 0.10 -5.92 -8.68
C GLU A 127 0.03 -5.24 -7.30
N PRO A 128 0.41 -3.95 -7.17
CA PRO A 128 0.35 -3.24 -5.90
C PRO A 128 -1.03 -3.26 -5.25
N ASP A 129 -2.10 -3.17 -6.06
CA ASP A 129 -3.48 -3.25 -5.57
C ASP A 129 -3.78 -4.60 -4.90
N PHE A 130 -3.24 -5.70 -5.44
CA PHE A 130 -3.37 -7.03 -4.84
C PHE A 130 -2.64 -7.12 -3.49
N LEU A 131 -1.43 -6.57 -3.42
CA LEU A 131 -0.63 -6.52 -2.19
C LEU A 131 -1.32 -5.67 -1.12
N LEU A 132 -1.86 -4.51 -1.53
CA LEU A 132 -2.64 -3.62 -0.68
C LEU A 132 -3.88 -4.32 -0.13
N SER A 133 -4.64 -5.04 -0.96
CA SER A 133 -5.81 -5.80 -0.53
C SER A 133 -5.47 -6.83 0.54
N PHE A 134 -4.40 -7.59 0.35
CA PHE A 134 -3.98 -8.56 1.36
C PHE A 134 -3.59 -7.87 2.68
N ILE A 135 -2.74 -6.84 2.62
CA ILE A 135 -2.27 -6.15 3.83
C ILE A 135 -3.43 -5.51 4.58
N ALA A 136 -4.38 -4.88 3.87
CA ALA A 136 -5.56 -4.29 4.49
C ALA A 136 -6.45 -5.36 5.14
N THR A 137 -6.69 -6.49 4.46
CA THR A 137 -7.49 -7.61 5.00
C THR A 137 -6.82 -8.22 6.24
N ALA A 138 -5.50 -8.43 6.18
CA ALA A 138 -4.74 -8.95 7.32
C ALA A 138 -4.76 -7.97 8.50
N LEU A 139 -4.70 -6.67 8.23
CA LEU A 139 -4.74 -5.62 9.25
C LEU A 139 -6.11 -5.53 9.93
N GLU A 140 -7.20 -5.71 9.18
CA GLU A 140 -8.55 -5.75 9.73
C GLU A 140 -8.76 -6.96 10.65
N GLY A 141 -8.18 -8.12 10.30
CA GLY A 141 -8.21 -9.31 11.15
C GLY A 141 -7.32 -9.21 12.39
N ASP A 142 -6.11 -8.67 12.26
CA ASP A 142 -5.14 -8.51 13.36
C ASP A 142 -5.62 -7.53 14.45
N ASP A 143 -6.37 -6.49 14.07
CA ASP A 143 -6.99 -5.58 15.04
C ASP A 143 -7.98 -6.26 15.99
N GLN A 144 -8.55 -7.38 15.56
CA GLN A 144 -9.47 -8.17 16.37
C GLN A 144 -8.72 -9.15 17.29
N SER A 145 -7.44 -9.43 17.02
CA SER A 145 -6.68 -10.52 17.66
C SER A 145 -5.41 -10.09 18.41
N GLY A 146 -4.98 -8.83 18.33
CA GLY A 146 -3.90 -8.31 19.19
C GLY A 146 -3.07 -7.16 18.65
N GLY A 147 -3.23 -6.74 17.38
CA GLY A 147 -2.61 -5.53 16.84
C GLY A 147 -1.10 -5.63 16.53
N ASN A 148 -0.55 -6.84 16.35
CA ASN A 148 0.88 -7.01 16.07
C ASN A 148 1.26 -6.48 14.68
N LEU A 149 0.39 -6.67 13.68
CA LEU A 149 0.64 -6.23 12.31
C LEU A 149 0.77 -4.70 12.22
N ALA A 150 -0.05 -3.98 12.97
CA ALA A 150 0.04 -2.52 13.04
C ALA A 150 1.41 -2.05 13.54
N THR A 151 1.97 -2.76 14.53
CA THR A 151 3.31 -2.48 15.08
C THR A 151 4.39 -2.70 14.02
N ILE A 152 4.31 -3.79 13.25
CA ILE A 152 5.25 -4.08 12.17
C ILE A 152 5.20 -3.01 11.09
N ILE A 153 4.00 -2.55 10.70
CA ILE A 153 3.82 -1.49 9.69
C ILE A 153 4.38 -0.15 10.19
N ASP A 154 4.12 0.23 11.45
CA ASP A 154 4.61 1.47 12.04
C ASP A 154 6.15 1.49 12.16
N ALA A 155 6.75 0.32 12.44
CA ALA A 155 8.21 0.13 12.54
C ALA A 155 8.91 -0.19 11.21
N TYR A 156 8.17 -0.29 10.10
CA TYR A 156 8.76 -0.52 8.78
C TYR A 156 9.71 0.63 8.42
N ALA A 157 10.69 0.39 7.56
CA ALA A 157 11.60 1.41 7.06
C ALA A 157 11.77 1.20 5.55
N PHE A 158 11.68 2.28 4.77
CA PHE A 158 11.88 2.21 3.32
C PHE A 158 12.68 3.41 2.81
N ASP A 159 13.69 3.15 1.98
CA ASP A 159 14.48 4.19 1.33
C ASP A 159 13.89 4.52 -0.05
N PHE A 160 13.15 5.61 -0.12
CA PHE A 160 12.58 6.15 -1.36
C PHE A 160 13.65 6.77 -2.28
N SER A 161 14.84 7.06 -1.77
CA SER A 161 15.97 7.54 -2.59
C SER A 161 16.56 6.41 -3.43
N ASN A 162 16.51 5.19 -2.88
CA ASN A 162 16.96 3.94 -3.48
C ASN A 162 15.89 2.82 -3.35
N PRO A 163 14.78 2.89 -4.09
CA PRO A 163 13.63 2.01 -3.92
C PRO A 163 13.87 0.56 -4.42
N GLY A 164 15.11 0.21 -4.78
CA GLY A 164 15.45 -1.07 -5.40
C GLY A 164 15.11 -1.13 -6.90
N PRO A 165 15.23 -2.32 -7.53
CA PRO A 165 14.96 -2.46 -8.96
C PRO A 165 13.47 -2.19 -9.24
N ALA A 166 13.20 -1.15 -10.03
CA ALA A 166 11.85 -0.83 -10.48
C ALA A 166 11.32 -1.94 -11.41
N ARG A 167 10.01 -2.18 -11.40
CA ARG A 167 9.41 -3.02 -12.44
C ARG A 167 9.44 -2.31 -13.78
N LYS A 168 9.49 -3.08 -14.86
CA LYS A 168 9.38 -2.57 -16.23
C LYS A 168 8.00 -1.93 -16.42
N GLY A 169 7.91 -0.61 -16.34
CA GLY A 169 6.66 0.16 -16.45
C GLY A 169 6.37 1.11 -15.30
N ASP A 170 7.12 1.05 -14.19
CA ASP A 170 6.97 1.99 -13.08
C ASP A 170 7.44 3.39 -13.50
N LYS A 171 6.51 4.32 -13.72
CA LYS A 171 6.82 5.74 -13.87
C LYS A 171 7.05 6.33 -12.48
N PHE A 172 8.28 6.25 -11.99
CA PHE A 172 8.66 6.95 -10.77
C PHE A 172 8.90 8.43 -11.10
N VAL A 173 7.94 9.31 -10.78
CA VAL A 173 8.13 10.76 -10.90
C VAL A 173 9.04 11.20 -9.76
N LYS A 174 10.35 11.23 -10.03
CA LYS A 174 11.40 11.55 -9.05
C LYS A 174 11.68 13.06 -8.94
N GLU A 175 11.13 13.88 -9.84
CA GLU A 175 11.64 15.24 -10.07
C GLU A 175 10.85 16.40 -9.44
N GLU A 176 9.63 16.21 -8.91
CA GLU A 176 8.80 17.38 -8.50
C GLU A 176 8.80 17.70 -6.98
N TYR A 177 9.43 16.87 -6.15
CA TYR A 177 9.33 17.02 -4.68
C TYR A 177 10.44 17.87 -4.04
N ARG A 178 11.42 18.35 -4.83
CA ARG A 178 12.56 19.13 -4.30
C ARG A 178 12.32 20.65 -4.21
N ASP A 179 11.26 21.17 -4.84
CA ASP A 179 11.03 22.62 -4.95
C ASP A 179 9.98 23.20 -3.98
N ILE A 180 9.36 22.37 -3.13
CA ILE A 180 8.51 22.86 -2.03
C ILE A 180 9.37 23.16 -0.80
N GLY A 181 10.10 24.28 -0.89
CA GLY A 181 10.84 24.87 0.21
C GLY A 181 9.91 25.26 1.37
N PHE A 182 10.20 24.73 2.55
CA PHE A 182 9.78 25.28 3.84
C PHE A 182 10.99 25.92 4.51
#